data_AF-A0ABD0PHJ8-F1
#
_entry.id   AF-A0ABD0PHJ8-F1
#
_cell.length_a   1.000
_cell.length_b   1.000
_cell.length_c   1.000
_cell.angle_alpha   90.00
_cell.angle_beta   90.00
_cell.angle_gamma   90.00
#
_symmetry.space_group_name_H-M   'P 1'
#
loop_
_entity.id
_entity.type
_entity.pdbx_description
1 polymer ?
#
loop_
_entity_poly.entity_id
_entity_poly.type
_entity_poly.pdbx_seq_one_letter_code
_entity_poly.pdbx_strand_id
1 'polypeptide(L)'
;RKLTLMAPADCGYTGRLIKATKIGENSVLYIAPLQDELDTAPLPPSSEAFRDMPKAICKKCNESYPLQLLTNHIKSCSDVVVVEDENDSQDESQHEALDMECENKDNKVKNSEQ
;
A
#
# COMPACT_ATOMS: atom_id res chain seq x y z
N ARG A 1 -19.23 29.89 19.32
CA ARG A 1 -19.80 28.68 19.99
C ARG A 1 -18.89 28.34 21.15
N LYS A 2 -19.43 28.02 22.35
CA LYS A 2 -18.63 27.62 23.52
C LYS A 2 -18.28 26.13 23.39
N LEU A 3 -16.99 25.81 23.30
CA LEU A 3 -16.49 24.42 23.27
C LEU A 3 -16.12 23.99 24.69
N THR A 4 -16.33 22.72 25.00
CA THR A 4 -15.91 22.12 26.27
C THR A 4 -14.84 21.09 25.96
N LEU A 5 -13.68 21.20 26.62
CA LEU A 5 -12.63 20.19 26.53
C LEU A 5 -13.08 18.93 27.28
N MET A 6 -12.93 17.78 26.63
CA MET A 6 -13.17 16.47 27.22
C MET A 6 -11.87 15.69 27.11
N ALA A 7 -11.38 15.14 28.22
CA ALA A 7 -10.27 14.20 28.19
C ALA A 7 -10.80 12.77 27.92
N PRO A 8 -10.06 11.93 27.17
CA PRO A 8 -10.40 10.53 27.03
C PRO A 8 -10.22 9.78 28.36
N ALA A 9 -10.90 8.65 28.52
CA ALA A 9 -10.59 7.68 29.58
C ALA A 9 -9.37 6.82 29.17
N ASP A 10 -8.94 5.90 30.03
CA ASP A 10 -7.78 5.02 29.78
C ASP A 10 -7.90 4.19 28.49
N CYS A 11 -9.13 3.89 28.06
CA CYS A 11 -9.43 3.18 26.80
C CYS A 11 -9.89 4.10 25.65
N GLY A 12 -9.71 5.41 25.80
CA GLY A 12 -10.17 6.41 24.83
C GLY A 12 -11.56 6.97 25.11
N TYR A 13 -12.20 7.52 24.08
CA TYR A 13 -13.56 8.05 24.16
C TYR A 13 -14.59 6.95 23.94
N THR A 14 -15.52 6.79 24.88
CA THR A 14 -16.63 5.85 24.73
C THR A 14 -17.94 6.58 24.43
N GLY A 15 -18.87 5.92 23.75
CA GLY A 15 -20.20 6.47 23.50
C GLY A 15 -20.95 6.86 24.78
N ARG A 16 -20.69 6.17 25.90
CA ARG A 16 -21.25 6.53 27.22
C ARG A 16 -20.69 7.86 27.73
N LEU A 17 -19.37 8.05 27.66
CA LEU A 17 -18.71 9.30 28.04
C LEU A 17 -19.23 10.48 27.21
N ILE A 18 -19.31 10.29 25.89
CA ILE A 18 -19.80 11.30 24.94
C ILE A 18 -21.26 11.67 25.22
N LYS A 19 -22.12 10.68 25.51
CA LYS A 19 -23.53 10.91 25.88
C LYS A 19 -23.68 11.66 27.20
N ALA A 20 -22.87 11.35 28.21
CA ALA A 20 -22.95 11.99 29.52
C ALA A 20 -22.64 13.50 29.47
N THR A 21 -21.77 13.92 28.57
CA THR A 21 -21.43 15.34 28.36
C THR A 21 -22.37 16.09 27.43
N LYS A 22 -23.24 15.38 26.71
CA LYS A 22 -24.21 16.00 25.80
C LYS A 22 -25.26 16.74 26.64
N ILE A 23 -25.40 18.04 26.42
CA ILE A 23 -26.40 18.86 27.12
C ILE A 23 -27.76 18.67 26.44
N GLY A 24 -28.65 17.91 27.07
CA GLY A 24 -30.03 17.67 26.60
C GLY A 24 -30.17 16.53 25.58
N GLU A 25 -31.31 15.84 25.62
CA GLU A 25 -31.57 14.63 24.81
C GLU A 25 -31.47 14.88 23.30
N ASN A 26 -31.91 16.05 22.82
CA ASN A 26 -32.06 16.34 21.38
C ASN A 26 -31.07 17.39 20.84
N SER A 27 -30.01 17.73 21.58
CA SER A 27 -29.01 18.67 21.08
C SER A 27 -28.09 18.05 20.02
N VAL A 28 -27.48 18.88 19.18
CA VAL A 28 -26.44 18.43 18.24
C VAL A 28 -25.08 18.55 18.92
N LEU A 29 -24.34 17.45 18.99
CA LEU A 29 -22.98 17.42 19.50
C LEU A 29 -21.99 17.53 18.34
N TYR A 30 -21.08 18.48 18.41
CA TYR A 30 -19.97 18.63 17.49
C TYR A 30 -18.67 18.26 18.21
N ILE A 31 -17.91 17.32 17.64
CA ILE A 31 -16.61 16.89 18.15
C ILE A 31 -15.54 17.44 17.21
N ALA A 32 -14.61 18.20 17.78
CA ALA A 32 -13.42 18.70 17.08
C ALA A 32 -12.19 18.00 17.68
N PRO A 33 -11.55 17.07 16.95
CA PRO A 33 -10.28 16.49 17.38
C PRO A 33 -9.25 17.61 17.50
N LEU A 34 -8.54 17.67 18.62
CA LEU A 34 -7.39 18.53 18.81
C LEU A 34 -6.16 17.63 18.76
N GLN A 35 -5.33 17.81 17.74
CA GLN A 35 -4.01 17.18 17.64
C GLN A 35 -2.99 18.30 17.79
N ASP A 36 -2.18 18.26 18.85
CA ASP A 36 -1.16 19.29 19.09
C ASP A 36 -0.02 19.17 18.08
N GLU A 37 0.36 17.94 17.74
CA GLU A 37 1.32 17.60 16.70
C GLU A 37 0.72 16.58 15.73
N LEU A 38 0.98 16.78 14.43
CA LEU A 38 0.61 15.84 13.38
C LEU A 38 1.87 15.21 12.82
N ASP A 39 2.10 13.94 13.14
CA ASP A 39 3.17 13.17 12.52
C ASP A 39 2.82 12.94 11.05
N THR A 40 3.68 13.45 10.17
CA THR A 40 3.60 13.28 8.72
C THR A 40 4.79 12.49 8.17
N ALA A 41 5.58 11.89 9.06
CA ALA A 41 6.65 11.00 8.65
C ALA A 41 6.07 9.83 7.83
N PRO A 42 6.74 9.43 6.75
CA PRO A 42 6.30 8.28 5.97
C PRO A 42 6.41 7.01 6.82
N LEU A 43 5.42 6.13 6.70
CA LEU A 43 5.47 4.83 7.34
C LEU A 43 6.68 4.01 6.86
N PRO A 44 7.34 3.25 7.75
CA PRO A 44 8.45 2.41 7.35
C PRO A 44 7.96 1.27 6.43
N PRO A 45 8.78 0.83 5.45
CA PRO A 45 8.40 -0.23 4.51
C PRO A 45 8.02 -1.56 5.16
N SER A 46 8.53 -1.81 6.38
CA SER A 46 8.24 -2.99 7.21
C SER A 46 6.94 -2.89 8.02
N SER A 47 6.21 -1.78 7.93
CA SER A 47 4.94 -1.57 8.64
C SER A 47 3.90 -2.64 8.29
N GLU A 48 3.13 -3.08 9.29
CA GLU A 48 2.00 -4.01 9.10
C GLU A 48 0.95 -3.44 8.13
N ALA A 49 0.83 -2.12 8.04
CA ALA A 49 -0.05 -1.45 7.07
C ALA A 49 0.21 -1.86 5.62
N PHE A 50 1.42 -2.38 5.33
CA PHE A 50 1.82 -2.85 4.01
C PHE A 50 1.86 -4.38 3.87
N ARG A 51 1.38 -5.13 4.87
CA ARG A 51 1.45 -6.60 4.86
C ARG A 51 0.76 -7.21 3.64
N ASP A 52 -0.43 -6.70 3.32
CA ASP A 52 -1.28 -7.24 2.26
C ASP A 52 -1.03 -6.56 0.90
N MET A 53 -0.07 -5.63 0.83
CA MET A 53 0.34 -5.01 -0.42
C MET A 53 1.26 -5.96 -1.23
N PRO A 54 1.17 -5.96 -2.57
CA PRO A 54 2.14 -6.66 -3.41
C PRO A 54 3.56 -6.15 -3.15
N LYS A 55 4.50 -7.07 -2.92
CA LYS A 55 5.90 -6.76 -2.61
C LYS A 55 6.84 -7.16 -3.74
N ALA A 56 7.92 -6.41 -3.90
CA ALA A 56 9.00 -6.69 -4.83
C ALA A 56 10.36 -6.35 -4.20
N ILE A 57 11.41 -7.01 -4.68
CA ILE A 57 12.77 -6.86 -4.14
C ILE A 57 13.50 -5.76 -4.92
N CYS A 58 14.15 -4.84 -4.21
CA CYS A 58 15.05 -3.88 -4.84
C CYS A 58 16.33 -4.59 -5.29
N LYS A 59 16.70 -4.46 -6.56
CA LYS A 59 17.91 -5.11 -7.10
C LYS A 59 19.23 -4.47 -6.68
N LYS A 60 19.20 -3.29 -6.05
CA LYS A 60 20.40 -2.60 -5.56
C LYS A 60 20.78 -3.00 -4.13
N CYS A 61 19.79 -3.23 -3.27
CA CYS A 61 20.01 -3.53 -1.84
C CYS A 61 19.40 -4.85 -1.38
N ASN A 62 18.70 -5.57 -2.26
CA ASN A 62 18.01 -6.85 -2.02
C ASN A 62 16.93 -6.84 -0.93
N GLU A 63 16.46 -5.66 -0.51
CA GLU A 63 15.39 -5.52 0.48
C GLU A 63 14.00 -5.53 -0.18
N SER A 64 12.99 -6.05 0.55
CA SER A 64 11.61 -6.18 0.07
C SER A 64 10.79 -4.91 0.36
N TYR A 65 10.18 -4.34 -0.68
CA TYR A 65 9.35 -3.14 -0.56
C TYR A 65 7.96 -3.37 -1.18
N PRO A 66 6.92 -2.69 -0.66
CA PRO A 66 5.64 -2.58 -1.35
C PRO A 66 5.86 -1.98 -2.75
N LEU A 67 5.26 -2.57 -3.78
CA LEU A 67 5.51 -2.24 -5.18
C LEU A 67 5.38 -0.75 -5.48
N GLN A 68 4.38 -0.10 -4.88
CA GLN A 68 4.11 1.34 -5.03
C GLN A 68 5.22 2.23 -4.45
N LEU A 69 5.91 1.76 -3.40
CA LEU A 69 6.99 2.49 -2.73
C LEU A 69 8.37 2.17 -3.33
N LEU A 70 8.50 1.01 -3.99
CA LEU A 70 9.77 0.56 -4.56
C LEU A 70 10.37 1.57 -5.55
N THR A 71 9.55 2.21 -6.39
CA THR A 71 10.00 3.25 -7.34
C THR A 71 10.66 4.43 -6.62
N ASN A 72 10.14 4.84 -5.47
CA ASN A 72 10.71 5.94 -4.69
C ASN A 72 12.01 5.51 -4.02
N HIS A 73 12.05 4.28 -3.51
CA HIS A 73 13.27 3.72 -2.94
C HIS A 73 14.40 3.63 -3.97
N ILE A 74 14.15 3.10 -5.18
CA ILE A 74 15.20 2.92 -6.21
C ILE A 74 15.90 4.25 -6.58
N LYS A 75 15.17 5.37 -6.52
CA LYS A 75 15.70 6.72 -6.81
C LYS A 75 16.72 7.20 -5.76
N SER A 76 16.55 6.82 -4.50
CA SER A 76 17.45 7.20 -3.40
C SER A 76 18.36 6.06 -2.92
N CYS A 77 18.14 4.85 -3.42
CA CYS A 77 18.92 3.67 -3.07
C CYS A 77 20.32 3.77 -3.69
N SER A 78 21.31 3.81 -2.80
CA SER A 78 22.74 3.73 -3.14
C SER A 78 23.10 2.26 -3.32
N ASP A 79 23.96 1.96 -4.29
CA ASP A 79 24.39 0.58 -4.52
C ASP A 79 25.15 0.07 -3.29
N VAL A 80 24.63 -1.01 -2.70
CA VAL A 80 25.38 -1.73 -1.68
C VAL A 80 26.36 -2.59 -2.47
N VAL A 81 27.65 -2.30 -2.37
CA VAL A 81 28.69 -3.11 -3.02
C VAL A 81 28.67 -4.48 -2.35
N VAL A 82 27.98 -5.43 -2.96
CA VAL A 82 28.09 -6.84 -2.57
C VAL A 82 29.39 -7.32 -3.19
N VAL A 83 30.39 -7.60 -2.35
CA VAL A 83 31.57 -8.36 -2.78
C VAL A 83 31.10 -9.79 -3.03
N GLU A 84 30.79 -10.08 -4.28
CA GLU A 84 30.49 -11.43 -4.74
C GLU A 84 31.83 -12.16 -4.92
N ASP A 85 32.10 -13.15 -4.08
CA ASP A 85 33.20 -14.10 -4.32
C ASP A 85 32.87 -14.88 -5.59
N GLU A 86 33.69 -14.69 -6.63
CA GLU A 86 33.57 -15.37 -7.92
C GLU A 86 33.69 -16.89 -7.73
N ASN A 87 32.60 -17.62 -7.95
CA ASN A 87 32.69 -19.03 -8.30
C ASN A 87 31.86 -19.28 -9.56
N ASP A 88 32.58 -19.23 -10.67
CA ASP A 88 32.14 -19.47 -12.04
C ASP A 88 31.82 -20.96 -12.23
N SER A 89 30.56 -21.26 -12.57
CA SER A 89 30.21 -22.54 -13.19
C SER A 89 29.10 -22.31 -14.21
N GLN A 90 29.55 -22.09 -15.44
CA GLN A 90 28.76 -22.13 -16.67
C GLN A 90 28.08 -23.49 -16.86
N ASP A 91 26.79 -23.49 -17.20
CA ASP A 91 26.17 -24.61 -17.91
C ASP A 91 25.19 -24.07 -18.96
N GLU A 92 25.49 -24.36 -20.21
CA GLU A 92 24.81 -23.93 -21.43
C GLU A 92 24.00 -25.11 -21.98
N SER A 93 22.67 -24.99 -22.07
CA SER A 93 21.87 -25.89 -22.93
C SER A 93 20.59 -25.23 -23.49
N GLN A 94 20.74 -24.62 -24.67
CA GLN A 94 19.98 -24.84 -25.91
C GLN A 94 18.47 -25.17 -25.89
N HIS A 95 17.68 -24.31 -26.56
CA HIS A 95 16.43 -24.51 -27.38
C HIS A 95 15.19 -25.15 -26.69
N GLU A 96 13.94 -24.68 -26.81
CA GLU A 96 13.11 -24.51 -28.02
C GLU A 96 11.96 -23.48 -27.82
N ALA A 97 11.56 -22.80 -28.90
CA ALA A 97 10.37 -21.95 -28.95
C ALA A 97 9.10 -22.79 -29.18
N LEU A 98 8.07 -22.59 -28.35
CA LEU A 98 6.72 -23.09 -28.64
C LEU A 98 5.86 -21.91 -29.11
N ASP A 99 5.66 -21.85 -30.42
CA ASP A 99 4.68 -20.96 -31.05
C ASP A 99 3.27 -21.35 -30.58
N MET A 100 2.59 -20.43 -29.91
CA MET A 100 1.19 -20.55 -29.54
C MET A 100 0.34 -19.99 -30.69
N GLU A 101 -0.16 -20.85 -31.56
CA GLU A 101 -1.09 -20.46 -32.62
C GLU A 101 -2.41 -19.96 -32.00
N CYS A 102 -2.76 -18.71 -32.27
CA CYS A 102 -4.06 -18.14 -31.91
C CYS A 102 -5.13 -18.54 -32.94
N GLU A 103 -6.18 -19.23 -32.49
CA GLU A 103 -7.31 -19.60 -33.33
C GLU A 103 -8.11 -18.37 -33.78
N ASN A 104 -8.25 -18.22 -35.10
CA ASN A 104 -9.16 -17.29 -35.75
C ASN A 104 -10.62 -17.63 -35.41
N LYS A 105 -11.36 -16.66 -34.86
CA LYS A 105 -12.83 -16.70 -34.81
C LYS A 105 -13.40 -15.70 -35.81
N ASP A 106 -13.60 -16.17 -37.03
CA ASP A 106 -14.44 -15.52 -38.04
C ASP A 106 -15.89 -15.49 -37.55
N ASN A 107 -16.29 -14.40 -36.89
CA ASN A 107 -17.70 -14.16 -36.59
C ASN A 107 -18.34 -13.46 -37.79
N LYS A 108 -19.06 -14.26 -38.57
CA LYS A 108 -19.81 -13.91 -39.77
C LYS A 108 -20.97 -12.97 -39.46
N VAL A 109 -20.75 -11.67 -39.55
CA VAL A 109 -21.83 -10.68 -39.70
C VAL A 109 -22.30 -10.72 -41.15
N LYS A 110 -23.42 -11.41 -41.40
CA LYS A 110 -24.16 -11.31 -42.65
C LYS A 110 -24.94 -10.00 -42.65
N ASN A 111 -24.48 -9.02 -43.42
CA ASN A 111 -25.37 -8.00 -43.99
C ASN A 111 -26.13 -8.63 -45.15
N SER A 112 -27.44 -8.40 -45.22
CA SER A 112 -28.12 -8.24 -46.51
C SER A 112 -29.44 -7.53 -46.30
N GLU A 113 -29.48 -6.34 -46.88
CA GLU A 113 -30.60 -5.47 -47.16
C GLU A 113 -31.79 -6.21 -47.79
N GLN A 114 -33.00 -5.80 -47.38
CA GLN A 114 -34.17 -5.60 -48.25
C GLN A 114 -35.07 -4.55 -47.62
#